data_AF-A0AAW0XLZ2-F1
#
_entry.id   AF-A0AAW0XLZ2-F1
#
_cell.length_a   1.000
_cell.length_b   1.000
_cell.length_c   1.000
_cell.angle_alpha   90.00
_cell.angle_beta   90.00
_cell.angle_gamma   90.00
#
_symmetry.space_group_name_H-M   'P 1'
#
loop_
_entity.id
_entity.type
_entity.pdbx_description
1 polymer ?
#
loop_
_entity_poly.entity_id
_entity_poly.type
_entity_poly.pdbx_seq_one_letter_code
_entity_poly.pdbx_strand_id
1 'polypeptide(L)'
;MDNQSAAGFMFMALCLHPKSRGRIDIVSSDPRHPPSINPDYLRHPYDMTCMRDAYKFAVRMVRTNAFQSLGASVHLPRFPECLVRTSQGGGVDDARALYQEYVSCIIRVAAISGHHPLGTARIGRRGDPLAVVDPQLKVIGTERVRVVDASVMPTQISGVPNSAITVIAEKASDLIKETWSDKSKLASEKICSTSADCEEKLLLLMTSSAISVSHISPLIIAVSALWATSVYPHTPPLSLPLVMFIHYPGVVPRP
;
A
#
# COMPACT_ATOMS: atom_id res chain seq x y z
N MET A 1 17.66 28.05 9.80
CA MET A 1 16.42 27.38 10.24
C MET A 1 16.67 26.92 11.67
N ASP A 2 16.64 27.85 12.63
CA ASP A 2 16.86 27.54 14.05
C ASP A 2 15.58 27.85 14.81
N ASN A 3 14.70 26.86 14.90
CA ASN A 3 13.54 26.90 15.79
C ASN A 3 13.31 25.50 16.36
N GLN A 4 14.20 25.08 17.26
CA GLN A 4 14.08 23.83 18.00
C GLN A 4 13.05 23.91 19.16
N SER A 5 12.32 25.02 19.31
CA SER A 5 11.39 25.26 20.43
C SER A 5 9.91 25.04 20.10
N ALA A 6 9.55 24.64 18.89
CA ALA A 6 8.15 24.43 18.50
C ALA A 6 7.81 22.93 18.43
N ALA A 7 7.03 22.45 19.40
CA ALA A 7 6.36 21.16 19.31
C ALA A 7 5.25 21.25 18.23
N GLY A 8 5.15 20.23 17.38
CA GLY A 8 4.15 20.14 16.33
C GLY A 8 3.64 18.70 16.17
N PHE A 9 2.51 18.56 15.48
CA PHE A 9 1.93 17.26 15.14
C PHE A 9 1.46 17.29 13.69
N MET A 10 1.37 16.10 13.08
CA MET A 10 1.01 15.94 11.67
C MET A 10 -0.28 15.14 11.54
N PHE A 11 -1.19 15.62 10.70
CA PHE A 11 -2.29 14.80 10.20
C PHE A 11 -1.88 14.08 8.93
N MET A 12 -1.75 12.75 9.01
CA MET A 12 -1.63 11.91 7.82
C MET A 12 -3.04 11.68 7.24
N ALA A 13 -3.40 12.49 6.25
CA ALA A 13 -4.65 12.36 5.53
C ALA A 13 -4.48 11.43 4.32
N LEU A 14 -5.26 10.36 4.26
CA LEU A 14 -5.18 9.33 3.24
C LEU A 14 -6.55 9.13 2.56
N CYS A 15 -6.56 9.02 1.24
CA CYS A 15 -7.71 8.45 0.53
C CYS A 15 -7.61 6.92 0.59
N LEU A 16 -8.41 6.27 1.44
CA LEU A 16 -8.32 4.83 1.68
C LEU A 16 -8.86 3.97 0.53
N HIS A 17 -9.69 4.52 -0.34
CA HIS A 17 -10.31 3.80 -1.46
C HIS A 17 -10.11 4.55 -2.78
N PRO A 18 -8.86 4.74 -3.24
CA PRO A 18 -8.59 5.44 -4.49
C PRO A 18 -9.17 4.67 -5.68
N LYS A 19 -9.55 5.40 -6.71
CA LYS A 19 -10.06 4.87 -7.98
C LYS A 19 -8.99 4.81 -9.06
N SER A 20 -7.89 5.57 -8.94
CA SER A 20 -6.75 5.40 -9.85
C SER A 20 -6.18 3.99 -9.75
N ARG A 21 -5.67 3.49 -10.87
CA ARG A 21 -5.09 2.16 -10.99
C ARG A 21 -3.79 2.26 -11.78
N GLY A 22 -2.73 1.79 -11.15
CA GLY A 22 -1.41 1.70 -11.76
C GLY A 22 -1.10 0.31 -12.30
N ARG A 23 0.13 0.19 -12.82
CA ARG A 23 0.70 -1.07 -13.30
C ARG A 23 2.17 -1.18 -12.89
N ILE A 24 2.62 -2.41 -12.73
CA ILE A 24 4.03 -2.77 -12.63
C ILE A 24 4.31 -3.79 -13.72
N ASP A 25 5.35 -3.56 -14.52
CA ASP A 25 5.71 -4.42 -15.64
C ASP A 25 7.19 -4.81 -15.58
N ILE A 26 7.47 -6.06 -15.92
CA ILE A 26 8.82 -6.46 -16.31
C ILE A 26 9.15 -5.84 -17.66
N VAL A 27 10.36 -5.33 -17.80
CA VAL A 27 10.84 -4.72 -19.07
C VAL A 27 12.05 -5.45 -19.64
N SER A 28 12.52 -6.49 -18.95
CA SER A 28 13.66 -7.33 -19.32
C SER A 28 13.45 -8.75 -18.78
N SER A 29 14.15 -9.72 -19.36
CA SER A 29 14.23 -11.10 -18.86
C SER A 29 15.25 -11.28 -17.73
N ASP A 30 16.15 -10.31 -17.48
CA ASP A 30 17.04 -10.34 -16.31
C ASP A 30 16.23 -9.95 -15.05
N PRO A 31 16.08 -10.85 -14.05
CA PRO A 31 15.31 -10.57 -12.85
C PRO A 31 15.90 -9.47 -11.96
N ARG A 32 17.15 -9.04 -12.21
CA ARG A 32 17.81 -7.93 -11.49
C ARG A 32 17.54 -6.58 -12.14
N HIS A 33 17.00 -6.56 -13.36
CA HIS A 33 16.66 -5.33 -14.03
C HIS A 33 15.44 -4.70 -13.35
N PRO A 34 15.47 -3.40 -12.97
CA PRO A 34 14.33 -2.76 -12.32
C PRO A 34 13.07 -2.82 -13.18
N PRO A 35 11.90 -3.13 -12.60
CA PRO A 35 10.64 -3.10 -13.34
C PRO A 35 10.21 -1.66 -13.62
N SER A 36 9.35 -1.48 -14.62
CA SER A 36 8.61 -0.22 -14.81
C SER A 36 7.48 -0.16 -13.80
N ILE A 37 7.46 0.88 -12.96
CA ILE A 37 6.44 1.09 -11.92
C ILE A 37 5.72 2.40 -12.20
N ASN A 38 4.41 2.33 -12.48
CA ASN A 38 3.56 3.49 -12.60
C ASN A 38 2.28 3.29 -11.77
N PRO A 39 2.20 3.84 -10.54
CA PRO A 39 0.99 3.77 -9.72
C PRO A 39 -0.20 4.59 -10.26
N ASP A 40 0.06 5.47 -11.23
CA ASP A 40 -0.91 6.38 -11.86
C ASP A 40 -1.69 7.23 -10.83
N TYR A 41 -0.96 7.72 -9.81
CA TYR A 41 -1.56 8.51 -8.72
C TYR A 41 -2.35 9.71 -9.23
N LEU A 42 -3.53 9.94 -8.63
CA LEU A 42 -4.40 11.09 -8.91
C LEU A 42 -4.92 11.17 -10.36
N ARG A 43 -4.79 10.10 -11.16
CA ARG A 43 -5.36 9.99 -12.50
C ARG A 43 -6.87 10.15 -12.49
N HIS A 44 -7.53 9.44 -11.60
CA HIS A 44 -8.98 9.49 -11.47
C HIS A 44 -9.40 10.72 -10.64
N PRO A 45 -10.33 11.57 -11.12
CA PRO A 45 -10.66 12.84 -10.47
C PRO A 45 -11.19 12.69 -9.04
N TYR A 46 -11.84 11.55 -8.74
CA TYR A 46 -12.27 11.20 -7.39
C TYR A 46 -11.14 11.28 -6.36
N ASP A 47 -9.91 10.88 -6.71
CA ASP A 47 -8.81 10.78 -5.75
C ASP A 47 -8.40 12.16 -5.25
N MET A 48 -8.40 13.15 -6.14
CA MET A 48 -8.18 14.55 -5.77
C MET A 48 -9.30 15.09 -4.87
N THR A 49 -10.56 14.78 -5.17
CA THR A 49 -11.70 15.18 -4.33
C THR A 49 -11.61 14.56 -2.94
N CYS A 50 -11.34 13.26 -2.86
CA CYS A 50 -11.15 12.51 -1.63
C CYS A 50 -10.04 13.11 -0.75
N MET A 51 -8.87 13.39 -1.34
CA MET A 51 -7.75 14.01 -0.63
C MET A 51 -8.06 15.44 -0.15
N ARG A 52 -8.75 16.25 -0.97
CA ARG A 52 -9.20 17.60 -0.55
C ARG A 52 -10.16 17.54 0.62
N ASP A 53 -11.08 16.57 0.63
CA ASP A 53 -12.04 16.42 1.72
C ASP A 53 -11.38 15.95 3.02
N ALA A 54 -10.41 15.04 2.92
CA ALA A 54 -9.56 14.65 4.05
C ALA A 54 -8.75 15.83 4.61
N TYR A 55 -8.18 16.67 3.73
CA TYR A 55 -7.51 17.90 4.12
C TYR A 55 -8.46 18.89 4.83
N LYS A 56 -9.66 19.13 4.28
CA LYS A 56 -10.68 19.99 4.92
C LYS A 56 -11.07 19.45 6.30
N PHE A 57 -11.16 18.12 6.44
CA PHE A 57 -11.44 17.49 7.72
C PHE A 57 -10.32 17.77 8.74
N ALA A 58 -9.06 17.62 8.36
CA ALA A 58 -7.91 17.96 9.21
C ALA A 58 -7.93 19.43 9.65
N VAL A 59 -8.21 20.36 8.72
CA VAL A 59 -8.36 21.80 9.04
C VAL A 59 -9.51 22.05 10.03
N ARG A 60 -10.66 21.40 9.86
CA ARG A 60 -11.78 21.51 10.82
C ARG A 60 -11.39 20.97 12.20
N MET A 61 -10.64 19.87 12.24
CA MET A 61 -10.17 19.26 13.49
C MET A 61 -9.27 20.21 14.28
N VAL A 62 -8.30 20.86 13.61
CA VAL A 62 -7.43 21.87 14.24
C VAL A 62 -8.24 23.05 14.81
N ARG A 63 -9.34 23.43 14.16
CA ARG A 63 -10.21 24.54 14.58
C ARG A 63 -11.15 24.21 15.75
N THR A 64 -11.17 22.97 16.23
CA THR A 64 -11.97 22.61 17.41
C THR A 64 -11.41 23.22 18.69
N ASN A 65 -12.26 23.46 19.69
CA ASN A 65 -11.85 24.06 20.97
C ASN A 65 -10.71 23.29 21.64
N ALA A 66 -10.69 21.96 21.54
CA ALA A 66 -9.65 21.11 22.14
C ALA A 66 -8.27 21.34 21.50
N PHE A 67 -8.21 21.59 20.20
CA PHE A 67 -6.95 21.92 19.52
C PHE A 67 -6.61 23.40 19.67
N GLN A 68 -7.60 24.29 19.68
CA GLN A 68 -7.39 25.73 19.88
C GLN A 68 -6.94 26.07 21.32
N SER A 69 -7.34 25.29 22.33
CA SER A 69 -6.82 25.45 23.71
C SER A 69 -5.33 25.09 23.80
N LEU A 70 -4.86 24.19 22.93
CA LEU A 70 -3.45 23.90 22.69
C LEU A 70 -2.82 24.88 21.68
N GLY A 71 -3.50 25.99 21.34
CA GLY A 71 -3.20 26.98 20.30
C GLY A 71 -2.68 26.42 18.98
N ALA A 72 -3.15 25.24 18.61
CA ALA A 72 -2.79 24.63 17.35
C ALA A 72 -3.25 25.51 16.19
N SER A 73 -2.34 25.77 15.25
CA SER A 73 -2.63 26.56 14.05
C SER A 73 -2.24 25.79 12.80
N VAL A 74 -3.12 25.78 11.81
CA VAL A 74 -2.89 25.14 10.51
C VAL A 74 -1.67 25.79 9.85
N HIS A 75 -0.58 25.05 9.72
CA HIS A 75 0.55 25.48 8.93
C HIS A 75 0.41 24.96 7.51
N LEU A 76 0.11 25.88 6.59
CA LEU A 76 0.14 25.56 5.18
C LEU A 76 1.56 25.72 4.65
N PRO A 77 2.21 24.64 4.20
CA PRO A 77 3.52 24.73 3.60
C PRO A 77 3.44 25.60 2.34
N ARG A 78 4.44 26.45 2.14
CA ARG A 78 4.51 27.40 1.01
C ARG A 78 5.38 26.83 -0.10
N PHE A 79 4.74 26.33 -1.16
CA PHE A 79 5.44 25.95 -2.39
C PHE A 79 5.38 27.06 -3.42
N PRO A 80 6.53 27.59 -3.88
CA PRO A 80 6.58 28.61 -4.93
C PRO A 80 5.74 28.24 -6.16
N GLU A 81 5.82 26.98 -6.62
CA GLU A 81 5.14 26.46 -7.81
C GLU A 81 3.61 26.47 -7.67
N CYS A 82 3.10 26.35 -6.44
CA CYS A 82 1.67 26.42 -6.16
C CYS A 82 1.17 27.85 -5.95
N LEU A 83 2.02 28.76 -5.48
CA LEU A 83 1.66 30.16 -5.26
C LEU A 83 1.48 30.92 -6.58
N VAL A 84 2.36 30.69 -7.57
CA VAL A 84 2.30 31.33 -8.90
C VAL A 84 1.01 30.99 -9.65
N ARG A 85 0.47 29.78 -9.44
CA ARG A 85 -0.81 29.37 -10.03
C ARG A 85 -2.00 30.11 -9.43
N THR A 86 -1.87 30.58 -8.19
CA THR A 86 -2.96 31.26 -7.46
C THR A 86 -2.94 32.79 -7.54
N SER A 87 -1.89 33.39 -8.10
CA SER A 87 -1.75 34.85 -8.18
C SER A 87 -2.46 35.50 -9.38
N GLN A 88 -3.17 34.73 -10.20
CA GLN A 88 -3.98 35.29 -11.30
C GLN A 88 -5.36 35.69 -10.74
N GLY A 89 -5.58 37.01 -10.66
CA GLY A 89 -6.52 37.65 -9.73
C GLY A 89 -8.01 37.40 -9.94
N GLY A 90 -8.76 37.58 -8.85
CA GLY A 90 -10.21 37.47 -8.82
C GLY A 90 -10.81 37.81 -7.44
N GLY A 91 -12.12 38.07 -7.37
CA GLY A 91 -12.90 38.48 -6.20
C GLY A 91 -13.09 37.40 -5.11
N VAL A 92 -14.08 37.55 -4.21
CA VAL A 92 -14.28 36.64 -3.04
C VAL A 92 -14.58 35.19 -3.45
N ASP A 93 -15.37 34.99 -4.51
CA ASP A 93 -15.62 33.65 -5.07
C ASP A 93 -14.35 33.05 -5.66
N ASP A 94 -13.51 33.89 -6.26
CA ASP A 94 -12.20 33.49 -6.75
C ASP A 94 -11.26 33.16 -5.59
N ALA A 95 -11.30 33.85 -4.45
CA ALA A 95 -10.45 33.52 -3.30
C ALA A 95 -10.69 32.09 -2.78
N ARG A 96 -11.94 31.63 -2.75
CA ARG A 96 -12.26 30.23 -2.39
C ARG A 96 -11.79 29.26 -3.48
N ALA A 97 -11.97 29.59 -4.75
CA ALA A 97 -11.51 28.78 -5.87
C ALA A 97 -9.97 28.65 -5.88
N LEU A 98 -9.27 29.78 -5.78
CA LEU A 98 -7.81 29.90 -5.68
C LEU A 98 -7.28 29.07 -4.49
N TYR A 99 -7.94 29.11 -3.33
CA TYR A 99 -7.56 28.27 -2.20
C TYR A 99 -7.71 26.77 -2.49
N GLN A 100 -8.77 26.37 -3.20
CA GLN A 100 -8.94 24.97 -3.60
C GLN A 100 -7.88 24.53 -4.63
N GLU A 101 -7.53 25.40 -5.58
CA GLU A 101 -6.45 25.15 -6.53
C GLU A 101 -5.09 25.04 -5.85
N TYR A 102 -4.83 25.90 -4.87
CA TYR A 102 -3.64 25.83 -4.02
C TYR A 102 -3.52 24.48 -3.32
N VAL A 103 -4.59 24.05 -2.65
CA VAL A 103 -4.66 22.75 -1.96
C VAL A 103 -4.47 21.60 -2.95
N SER A 104 -5.12 21.65 -4.11
CA SER A 104 -4.92 20.65 -5.17
C SER A 104 -3.50 20.62 -5.72
N CYS A 105 -2.82 21.77 -5.81
CA CYS A 105 -1.43 21.84 -6.20
C CYS A 105 -0.54 21.19 -5.14
N ILE A 106 -0.71 21.56 -3.86
CA ILE A 106 0.00 20.93 -2.73
C ILE A 106 -0.17 19.41 -2.80
N ILE A 107 -1.39 18.89 -2.94
CA ILE A 107 -1.63 17.45 -3.02
C ILE A 107 -0.83 16.81 -4.17
N ARG A 108 -0.69 17.47 -5.33
CA ARG A 108 0.08 16.91 -6.45
C ARG A 108 1.58 16.90 -6.21
N VAL A 109 2.13 17.92 -5.57
CA VAL A 109 3.59 18.07 -5.40
C VAL A 109 4.10 17.41 -4.12
N ALA A 110 3.23 17.20 -3.13
CA ALA A 110 3.59 16.83 -1.78
C ALA A 110 3.05 15.48 -1.31
N ALA A 111 1.98 14.97 -1.93
CA ALA A 111 1.40 13.72 -1.48
C ALA A 111 2.41 12.59 -1.70
N ILE A 112 2.50 11.72 -0.69
CA ILE A 112 3.34 10.54 -0.72
C ILE A 112 2.45 9.30 -0.76
N SER A 113 3.04 8.18 -1.19
CA SER A 113 2.37 6.89 -1.11
C SER A 113 2.06 6.56 0.35
N GLY A 114 0.90 5.97 0.61
CA GLY A 114 0.60 5.34 1.90
C GLY A 114 1.40 4.04 2.13
N HIS A 115 2.28 3.66 1.20
CA HIS A 115 3.09 2.44 1.24
C HIS A 115 2.28 1.15 1.36
N HIS A 116 1.06 1.14 0.81
CA HIS A 116 0.16 -0.03 0.81
C HIS A 116 -0.18 -0.53 -0.61
N PRO A 117 0.81 -0.85 -1.47
CA PRO A 117 0.55 -1.40 -2.80
C PRO A 117 -0.09 -2.80 -2.68
N LEU A 118 -1.08 -3.07 -3.54
CA LEU A 118 -1.82 -4.33 -3.58
C LEU A 118 -2.50 -4.54 -4.93
N GLY A 119 -3.10 -5.72 -5.13
CA GLY A 119 -4.00 -6.00 -6.25
C GLY A 119 -3.35 -6.27 -7.61
N THR A 120 -2.03 -6.49 -7.67
CA THR A 120 -1.30 -6.80 -8.91
C THR A 120 -1.52 -8.24 -9.41
N ALA A 121 -1.94 -9.16 -8.55
CA ALA A 121 -2.27 -10.56 -8.89
C ALA A 121 -3.68 -10.91 -8.37
N ARG A 122 -4.65 -10.04 -8.70
CA ARG A 122 -6.01 -10.05 -8.16
C ARG A 122 -6.69 -11.42 -8.18
N ILE A 123 -7.34 -11.76 -7.07
CA ILE A 123 -8.26 -12.89 -6.95
C ILE A 123 -9.57 -12.63 -7.73
N GLY A 124 -10.06 -13.64 -8.44
CA GLY A 124 -11.35 -13.57 -9.12
C GLY A 124 -11.92 -14.92 -9.54
N ARG A 125 -13.09 -14.91 -10.16
CA ARG A 125 -13.76 -16.13 -10.66
C ARG A 125 -13.05 -16.61 -11.94
N ARG A 126 -13.13 -17.92 -12.23
CA ARG A 126 -12.71 -18.43 -13.55
C ARG A 126 -13.55 -17.75 -14.64
N GLY A 127 -12.87 -17.17 -15.64
CA GLY A 127 -13.49 -16.37 -16.70
C GLY A 127 -13.55 -14.87 -16.42
N ASP A 128 -13.12 -14.41 -15.25
CA ASP A 128 -12.89 -12.99 -15.00
C ASP A 128 -11.61 -12.53 -15.73
N PRO A 129 -11.69 -11.61 -16.70
CA PRO A 129 -10.55 -11.23 -17.54
C PRO A 129 -9.46 -10.47 -16.77
N LEU A 130 -9.75 -10.00 -15.55
CA LEU A 130 -8.80 -9.28 -14.70
C LEU A 130 -8.33 -10.12 -13.50
N ALA A 131 -8.66 -11.41 -13.46
CA ALA A 131 -8.20 -12.32 -12.41
C ALA A 131 -6.86 -12.95 -12.78
N VAL A 132 -5.96 -13.01 -11.82
CA VAL A 132 -4.67 -13.71 -11.93
C VAL A 132 -4.69 -14.99 -11.12
N VAL A 133 -5.36 -14.98 -9.97
CA VAL A 133 -5.56 -16.17 -9.14
C VAL A 133 -7.04 -16.49 -8.95
N ASP A 134 -7.34 -17.76 -8.75
CA ASP A 134 -8.68 -18.25 -8.46
C ASP A 134 -9.02 -18.14 -6.95
N PRO A 135 -10.26 -18.49 -6.52
CA PRO A 135 -10.64 -18.46 -5.10
C PRO A 135 -9.82 -19.38 -4.17
N GLN A 136 -9.02 -20.30 -4.72
CA GLN A 136 -8.08 -21.15 -3.98
C GLN A 136 -6.65 -20.59 -4.00
N LEU A 137 -6.49 -19.34 -4.43
CA LEU A 137 -5.23 -18.61 -4.60
C LEU A 137 -4.29 -19.25 -5.62
N LYS A 138 -4.79 -20.15 -6.47
CA LYS A 138 -3.99 -20.79 -7.51
C LYS A 138 -3.86 -19.87 -8.71
N VAL A 139 -2.66 -19.76 -9.28
CA VAL A 139 -2.43 -18.97 -10.49
C VAL A 139 -3.15 -19.62 -11.66
N ILE A 140 -4.06 -18.87 -12.29
CA ILE A 140 -4.91 -19.36 -13.36
C ILE A 140 -4.03 -19.78 -14.55
N GLY A 141 -4.27 -20.99 -15.08
CA GLY A 141 -3.51 -21.55 -16.20
C GLY A 141 -2.22 -22.27 -15.81
N THR A 142 -1.92 -22.37 -14.51
CA THR A 142 -0.78 -23.14 -14.00
C THR A 142 -1.23 -24.24 -13.05
N GLU A 143 -0.36 -25.21 -12.82
CA GLU A 143 -0.53 -26.24 -11.79
C GLU A 143 0.43 -25.93 -10.61
N ARG A 144 -0.05 -26.13 -9.38
CA ARG A 144 0.75 -26.10 -8.14
C ARG A 144 1.43 -24.77 -7.79
N VAL A 145 1.06 -23.65 -8.41
CA VAL A 145 1.54 -22.31 -8.05
C VAL A 145 0.42 -21.52 -7.36
N ARG A 146 0.74 -20.87 -6.25
CA ARG A 146 -0.16 -19.95 -5.53
C ARG A 146 0.53 -18.62 -5.27
N VAL A 147 -0.26 -17.55 -5.19
CA VAL A 147 0.20 -16.23 -4.72
C VAL A 147 -0.49 -15.92 -3.40
N VAL A 148 0.28 -15.55 -2.38
CA VAL A 148 -0.20 -15.38 -1.01
C VAL A 148 0.43 -14.13 -0.39
N ASP A 149 -0.01 -12.96 -0.84
CA ASP A 149 0.37 -11.67 -0.28
C ASP A 149 -0.71 -10.61 -0.62
N ALA A 150 -0.41 -9.32 -0.45
CA ALA A 150 -1.35 -8.24 -0.76
C ALA A 150 -1.75 -8.18 -2.24
N SER A 151 -0.96 -8.73 -3.16
CA SER A 151 -1.23 -8.69 -4.60
C SER A 151 -2.55 -9.37 -4.97
N VAL A 152 -3.03 -10.33 -4.18
CA VAL A 152 -4.31 -11.01 -4.46
C VAL A 152 -5.54 -10.18 -4.07
N MET A 153 -5.37 -9.14 -3.26
CA MET A 153 -6.49 -8.32 -2.79
C MET A 153 -7.17 -7.60 -3.98
N PRO A 154 -8.50 -7.71 -4.16
CA PRO A 154 -9.16 -7.17 -5.35
C PRO A 154 -9.32 -5.65 -5.32
N THR A 155 -9.32 -5.05 -4.13
CA THR A 155 -9.44 -3.61 -3.91
C THR A 155 -8.71 -3.22 -2.64
N GLN A 156 -8.45 -1.92 -2.47
CA GLN A 156 -7.94 -1.38 -1.21
C GLN A 156 -8.90 -1.67 -0.05
N ILE A 157 -8.35 -1.82 1.16
CA ILE A 157 -9.10 -1.95 2.40
C ILE A 157 -9.02 -0.65 3.21
N SER A 158 -9.99 -0.45 4.11
CA SER A 158 -9.91 0.62 5.10
C SER A 158 -8.96 0.22 6.23
N GLY A 159 -7.69 0.62 6.14
CA GLY A 159 -6.71 0.42 7.22
C GLY A 159 -5.33 0.00 6.71
N VAL A 160 -4.50 -0.42 7.66
CA VAL A 160 -3.17 -0.97 7.37
C VAL A 160 -3.33 -2.42 6.90
N PRO A 161 -2.73 -2.84 5.77
CA PRO A 161 -2.99 -4.14 5.16
C PRO A 161 -2.38 -5.32 5.93
N ASN A 162 -1.45 -5.09 6.86
CA ASN A 162 -0.72 -6.15 7.56
C ASN A 162 -1.63 -7.23 8.14
N SER A 163 -2.67 -6.84 8.88
CA SER A 163 -3.60 -7.80 9.49
C SER A 163 -4.38 -8.59 8.43
N ALA A 164 -4.80 -7.94 7.34
CA ALA A 164 -5.47 -8.61 6.23
C ALA A 164 -4.54 -9.58 5.50
N ILE A 165 -3.27 -9.23 5.31
CA ILE A 165 -2.26 -10.12 4.73
C ILE A 165 -2.04 -11.35 5.62
N THR A 166 -1.94 -11.16 6.95
CA THR A 166 -1.84 -12.28 7.90
C THR A 166 -3.03 -13.22 7.77
N VAL A 167 -4.26 -12.70 7.72
CA VAL A 167 -5.46 -13.54 7.56
C VAL A 167 -5.50 -14.24 6.19
N ILE A 168 -5.04 -13.59 5.12
CA ILE A 168 -4.89 -14.24 3.81
C ILE A 168 -3.90 -15.41 3.90
N ALA A 169 -2.77 -15.23 4.59
CA ALA A 169 -1.77 -16.28 4.78
C ALA A 169 -2.32 -17.45 5.61
N GLU A 170 -3.03 -17.18 6.71
CA GLU A 170 -3.71 -18.20 7.51
C GLU A 170 -4.72 -18.99 6.66
N LYS A 171 -5.55 -18.28 5.88
CA LYS A 171 -6.51 -18.94 4.99
C LYS A 171 -5.81 -19.77 3.91
N ALA A 172 -4.69 -19.29 3.37
CA ALA A 172 -3.91 -20.03 2.39
C ALA A 172 -3.31 -21.31 2.99
N SER A 173 -2.85 -21.28 4.23
CA SER A 173 -2.37 -22.45 4.97
C SER A 173 -3.44 -23.55 5.03
N ASP A 174 -4.68 -23.19 5.37
CA ASP A 174 -5.81 -24.12 5.36
C ASP A 174 -6.10 -24.69 3.97
N LEU A 175 -6.14 -23.83 2.93
CA LEU A 175 -6.37 -24.26 1.55
C LEU A 175 -5.28 -25.20 1.05
N ILE A 176 -4.02 -24.96 1.43
CA ILE A 176 -2.90 -25.83 1.12
C ILE A 176 -3.10 -27.17 1.83
N LYS A 177 -3.29 -27.18 3.15
CA LYS A 177 -3.53 -28.41 3.93
C LYS A 177 -4.69 -29.22 3.37
N GLU A 178 -5.81 -28.59 3.04
CA GLU A 178 -6.97 -29.26 2.44
C GLU A 178 -6.62 -29.92 1.10
N THR A 179 -5.84 -29.25 0.25
CA THR A 179 -5.40 -29.80 -1.04
C THR A 179 -4.56 -31.06 -0.86
N TRP A 180 -3.70 -31.09 0.16
CA TRP A 180 -2.80 -32.21 0.42
C TRP A 180 -3.46 -33.33 1.24
N SER A 181 -4.38 -33.02 2.14
CA SER A 181 -5.09 -34.04 2.94
C SER A 181 -6.12 -34.82 2.13
N ASP A 182 -6.63 -34.25 1.03
CA ASP A 182 -7.59 -34.90 0.16
C ASP A 182 -6.87 -35.72 -0.93
N LYS A 183 -6.69 -37.02 -0.66
CA LYS A 183 -6.08 -37.97 -1.61
C LYS A 183 -6.78 -38.00 -2.98
N SER A 184 -8.08 -37.66 -3.05
CA SER A 184 -8.82 -37.61 -4.31
C SER A 184 -8.47 -36.37 -5.17
N LYS A 185 -8.11 -35.24 -4.53
CA LYS A 185 -7.60 -34.04 -5.20
C LYS A 185 -6.14 -34.19 -5.65
N LEU A 186 -5.31 -34.91 -4.87
CA LEU A 186 -3.93 -35.21 -5.25
C LEU A 186 -3.85 -36.03 -6.54
N ALA A 187 -4.76 -37.00 -6.71
CA ALA A 187 -4.84 -37.83 -7.91
C ALA A 187 -5.36 -37.06 -9.14
N SER A 188 -6.34 -36.16 -8.96
CA SER A 188 -6.91 -35.37 -10.07
C SER A 188 -5.99 -34.24 -10.55
N GLU A 189 -5.11 -33.72 -9.69
CA GLU A 189 -4.10 -32.70 -10.02
C GLU A 189 -2.74 -33.30 -10.45
N LYS A 190 -2.68 -34.63 -10.69
CA LYS A 190 -1.45 -35.40 -11.01
C LYS A 190 -0.29 -35.13 -10.05
N ILE A 191 -0.56 -34.73 -8.80
CA ILE A 191 0.47 -34.35 -7.81
C ILE A 191 1.36 -35.53 -7.47
N CYS A 192 0.76 -36.72 -7.49
CA CYS A 192 1.42 -37.99 -7.29
C CYS A 192 0.89 -39.03 -8.26
N SER A 193 1.73 -39.98 -8.67
CA SER A 193 1.36 -41.03 -9.62
C SER A 193 0.69 -42.23 -8.96
N THR A 194 0.86 -42.43 -7.65
CA THR A 194 0.30 -43.56 -6.87
C THR A 194 -0.11 -43.11 -5.47
N SER A 195 -0.93 -43.91 -4.77
CA SER A 195 -1.30 -43.66 -3.37
C SER A 195 -0.12 -43.69 -2.41
N ALA A 196 0.90 -44.51 -2.70
CA ALA A 196 2.15 -44.58 -1.93
C ALA A 196 3.01 -43.31 -2.09
N ASP A 197 3.10 -42.77 -3.31
CA ASP A 197 3.79 -41.48 -3.58
C ASP A 197 3.08 -40.30 -2.89
N CYS A 198 1.74 -40.36 -2.75
CA CYS A 198 1.00 -39.40 -1.93
C CYS A 198 1.41 -39.47 -0.45
N GLU A 199 1.47 -40.67 0.13
CA GLU A 199 1.78 -40.85 1.55
C GLU A 199 3.21 -40.42 1.89
N GLU A 200 4.19 -40.72 1.05
CA GLU A 200 5.59 -40.30 1.26
C GLU A 200 5.74 -38.77 1.23
N LYS A 201 5.12 -38.09 0.25
CA LYS A 201 5.14 -36.62 0.14
C LYS A 201 4.34 -35.93 1.25
N LEU A 202 3.21 -36.50 1.67
CA LEU A 202 2.44 -36.04 2.83
C LEU A 202 3.27 -36.15 4.12
N LEU A 203 3.97 -37.28 4.32
CA LEU A 203 4.80 -37.52 5.50
C LEU A 203 5.97 -36.52 5.57
N LEU A 204 6.63 -36.22 4.45
CA LEU A 204 7.67 -35.18 4.34
C LEU A 204 7.16 -33.78 4.71
N LEU A 205 5.95 -33.42 4.30
CA LEU A 205 5.34 -32.12 4.63
C LEU A 205 4.90 -32.04 6.09
N MET A 206 4.33 -33.11 6.65
CA MET A 206 3.89 -33.14 8.05
C MET A 206 5.07 -33.17 9.03
N THR A 207 6.17 -33.85 8.67
CA THR A 207 7.41 -33.91 9.47
C THR A 207 8.28 -32.66 9.35
N SER A 208 8.14 -31.87 8.28
CA SER A 208 8.83 -30.58 8.14
C SER A 208 8.36 -29.50 9.13
N SER A 209 7.23 -29.74 9.82
CA SER A 209 6.82 -28.94 10.99
C SER A 209 7.80 -29.07 12.19
N ALA A 210 8.77 -29.97 12.12
CA ALA A 210 9.71 -30.28 13.21
C ALA A 210 11.20 -30.35 12.80
N ILE A 211 11.59 -29.98 11.57
CA ILE A 211 12.99 -30.11 11.13
C ILE A 211 13.61 -28.76 10.77
N SER A 212 14.71 -28.47 11.46
CA SER A 212 15.63 -27.35 11.29
C SER A 212 15.92 -27.01 9.82
N VAL A 213 15.85 -25.71 9.53
CA VAL A 213 16.16 -25.05 8.25
C VAL A 213 17.60 -25.36 7.83
N SER A 214 17.80 -26.42 7.05
CA SER A 214 19.10 -26.63 6.39
C SER A 214 19.04 -27.27 5.01
N HIS A 215 17.93 -27.88 4.58
CA HIS A 215 17.88 -28.60 3.29
C HIS A 215 16.52 -28.47 2.58
N ILE A 216 16.13 -27.26 2.16
CA ILE A 216 14.97 -27.05 1.26
C ILE A 216 15.47 -26.72 -0.16
N SER A 217 15.35 -27.69 -1.07
CA SER A 217 15.35 -27.49 -2.53
C SER A 217 13.99 -26.93 -3.00
N PRO A 218 13.90 -26.25 -4.16
CA PRO A 218 13.18 -24.98 -4.28
C PRO A 218 11.68 -25.18 -4.47
N LEU A 219 10.92 -25.04 -3.38
CA LEU A 219 9.53 -24.61 -3.46
C LEU A 219 9.55 -23.09 -3.27
N ILE A 220 9.41 -22.33 -4.36
CA ILE A 220 9.40 -20.86 -4.30
C ILE A 220 8.09 -20.43 -3.64
N ILE A 221 8.10 -20.33 -2.31
CA ILE A 221 7.22 -19.46 -1.56
C ILE A 221 7.89 -18.09 -1.61
N ALA A 222 7.53 -17.28 -2.60
CA ALA A 222 7.92 -15.87 -2.60
C ALA A 222 7.08 -15.15 -1.53
N VAL A 223 7.58 -15.12 -0.30
CA VAL A 223 7.14 -14.15 0.71
C VAL A 223 7.81 -12.84 0.37
N SER A 224 7.22 -12.05 -0.52
CA SER A 224 7.67 -10.68 -0.80
C SER A 224 7.11 -9.74 0.27
N ALA A 225 7.68 -9.81 1.47
CA ALA A 225 7.62 -8.75 2.46
C ALA A 225 9.05 -8.26 2.69
N LEU A 226 9.28 -6.96 2.56
CA LEU A 226 10.56 -6.23 2.66
C LEU A 226 11.43 -6.20 1.39
N TRP A 227 11.06 -5.36 0.43
CA TRP A 227 12.05 -4.70 -0.44
C TRP A 227 11.70 -3.23 -0.60
N ALA A 228 12.06 -2.43 0.41
CA ALA A 228 12.00 -0.97 0.30
C ALA A 228 13.15 -0.21 0.99
N THR A 229 14.10 -0.88 1.67
CA THR A 229 15.12 -0.13 2.45
C THR A 229 16.57 -0.59 2.35
N SER A 230 16.97 -1.55 1.50
CA SER A 230 18.37 -2.06 1.57
C SER A 230 19.18 -2.23 0.27
N VAL A 231 18.66 -1.96 -0.96
CA VAL A 231 19.41 -2.35 -2.19
C VAL A 231 19.68 -1.24 -3.21
N TYR A 232 19.50 0.04 -2.86
CA TYR A 232 19.92 1.12 -3.75
C TYR A 232 20.66 2.23 -3.00
N PRO A 233 22.00 2.14 -2.84
CA PRO A 233 22.80 3.23 -2.28
C PRO A 233 22.95 4.45 -3.22
N HIS A 234 22.38 4.43 -4.44
CA HIS A 234 22.59 5.47 -5.45
C HIS A 234 21.32 5.96 -6.18
N THR A 235 20.13 5.83 -5.59
CA THR A 235 18.97 6.59 -6.06
C THR A 235 19.05 8.03 -5.53
N PRO A 236 18.95 9.07 -6.39
CA PRO A 236 18.87 10.44 -5.92
C PRO A 236 17.65 10.58 -5.01
N PRO A 237 17.72 11.41 -3.95
CA PRO A 237 16.65 11.51 -2.98
C PRO A 237 15.38 11.93 -3.70
N LEU A 238 14.41 11.02 -3.77
CA LEU A 238 13.04 11.36 -4.10
C LEU A 238 12.56 12.29 -2.99
N SER A 239 12.63 13.58 -3.29
CA SER A 239 11.93 14.71 -2.68
C SER A 239 11.75 14.61 -1.16
N LEU A 240 12.51 15.45 -0.47
CA LEU A 240 12.35 15.81 0.94
C LEU A 240 10.86 15.87 1.34
N PRO A 241 10.52 15.37 2.54
CA PRO A 241 9.14 15.28 2.99
C PRO A 241 8.52 16.67 3.02
N LEU A 242 7.35 16.82 2.40
CA LEU A 242 6.55 17.98 2.72
C LEU A 242 5.58 17.67 3.85
N VAL A 243 5.94 18.30 4.95
CA VAL A 243 5.37 18.22 6.27
C VAL A 243 4.44 19.41 6.46
N MET A 244 3.24 19.15 6.98
CA MET A 244 2.38 20.21 7.49
C MET A 244 2.80 20.53 8.94
N PHE A 245 3.73 21.48 9.11
CA PHE A 245 4.29 21.85 10.43
C PHE A 245 3.40 22.78 11.25
N ILE A 246 2.33 22.28 11.87
CA ILE A 246 1.43 23.10 12.72
C ILE A 246 2.24 23.73 13.88
N HIS A 247 2.17 25.07 14.02
CA HIS A 247 2.93 25.85 15.00
C HIS A 247 2.06 26.19 16.23
N TYR A 248 2.63 26.10 17.43
CA TYR A 248 2.04 26.58 18.69
C TYR A 248 3.00 27.55 19.40
N PRO A 249 2.56 28.75 19.82
CA PRO A 249 3.30 29.56 20.77
C PRO A 249 3.24 28.90 22.16
N GLY A 250 4.40 28.46 22.66
CA GLY A 250 4.53 27.71 23.90
C GLY A 250 4.03 28.44 25.15
N VAL A 251 3.42 27.66 26.04
CA VAL A 251 3.11 28.05 27.42
C VAL A 251 4.38 27.93 28.25
N VAL A 252 4.87 29.06 28.76
CA VAL A 252 5.95 29.12 29.76
C VAL A 252 5.41 28.57 31.08
N PRO A 253 6.07 27.61 31.75
CA PRO A 253 5.71 27.24 33.11
C PRO A 253 6.11 28.40 34.04
N ARG A 254 5.14 28.93 34.80
CA ARG A 254 5.40 29.88 35.89
C ARG A 254 6.04 29.14 37.08
N PRO A 255 6.88 29.83 37.88
CA PRO A 255 7.88 29.24 38.78
C PRO A 255 7.30 28.42 39.92
#